data_AF-A0A529NVY8-F1
#
_entry.id   AF-A0A529NVY8-F1
#
_cell.length_a   1.000
_cell.length_b   1.000
_cell.length_c   1.000
_cell.angle_alpha   90.00
_cell.angle_beta   90.00
_cell.angle_gamma   90.00
#
_symmetry.space_group_name_H-M   'P 1'
#
loop_
_entity.id
_entity.type
_entity.pdbx_description
1 polymer ?
#
loop_
_entity_poly.entity_id
_entity_poly.type
_entity_poly.pdbx_seq_one_letter_code
_entity_poly.pdbx_strand_id
1 'polypeptide(L)' 'PIDGHCRILKLGKSLMVFDIDIVAGPDGHTVAHATGTYSIPPKRPNDVVK' A
#
# COMPACT_ATOMS: atom_id res chain seq x y z
N PRO A 1 11.88 14.02 -8.59
CA PRO A 1 11.08 12.78 -8.49
C PRO A 1 10.41 12.75 -7.11
N ILE A 2 9.25 12.12 -7.00
CA ILE A 2 8.56 11.87 -5.73
C ILE A 2 8.42 10.36 -5.63
N ASP A 3 8.91 9.78 -4.54
CA ASP A 3 8.87 8.35 -4.28
C ASP A 3 8.01 8.08 -3.04
N GLY A 4 7.30 6.95 -3.03
CA GLY A 4 6.44 6.53 -1.94
C GLY A 4 6.86 5.16 -1.42
N HIS A 5 7.40 5.11 -0.20
CA HIS A 5 7.73 3.87 0.46
C HIS A 5 6.52 3.33 1.21
N CYS A 6 5.85 2.35 0.61
CA CYS A 6 4.64 1.75 1.17
C CYS A 6 4.97 0.56 2.08
N ARG A 7 4.36 0.52 3.26
CA ARG A 7 4.40 -0.62 4.19
C ARG A 7 2.98 -1.11 4.48
N ILE A 8 2.73 -2.39 4.21
CA ILE A 8 1.46 -3.02 4.63
C ILE A 8 1.48 -3.19 6.14
N LEU A 9 0.52 -2.57 6.82
CA LEU A 9 0.33 -2.69 8.26
C LEU A 9 -0.59 -3.86 8.61
N LYS A 10 -1.64 -4.07 7.79
CA LYS A 10 -2.60 -5.16 7.95
C LYS A 10 -3.06 -5.66 6.60
N LEU A 11 -3.03 -6.98 6.41
CA LEU A 11 -3.59 -7.66 5.24
C LEU A 11 -4.67 -8.65 5.68
N GLY A 12 -5.93 -8.23 5.58
CA GLY A 12 -7.08 -9.08 5.87
C GLY A 12 -7.62 -9.79 4.62
N LYS A 13 -8.74 -10.49 4.77
CA LYS A 13 -9.45 -11.12 3.64
C LYS A 13 -10.11 -10.09 2.71
N SER A 14 -10.62 -8.99 3.27
CA SER A 14 -11.45 -8.01 2.54
C SER A 14 -10.92 -6.58 2.64
N LEU A 15 -9.91 -6.33 3.46
CA LEU A 15 -9.37 -4.99 3.70
C LEU A 15 -7.85 -5.08 3.90
N MET A 16 -7.12 -4.21 3.20
CA MET A 16 -5.73 -3.92 3.44
C MET A 16 -5.61 -2.53 4.06
N VAL A 17 -4.72 -2.40 5.04
CA VAL A 17 -4.30 -1.10 5.59
C VAL A 17 -2.80 -0.97 5.37
N PHE A 18 -2.38 0.17 4.85
CA PHE A 18 -1.00 0.44 4.56
C PHE A 18 -0.61 1.87 4.93
N ASP A 19 0.68 2.03 5.14
CA ASP A 19 1.34 3.26 5.47
C ASP A 19 2.24 3.69 4.33
N ILE A 20 2.41 4.99 4.11
CA ILE A 20 3.24 5.52 3.04
C ILE A 20 4.10 6.67 3.60
N ASP A 21 5.41 6.52 3.46
CA ASP A 21 6.36 7.62 3.60
C ASP A 21 6.66 8.19 2.21
N ILE A 22 6.30 9.46 2.01
CA ILE A 22 6.45 10.15 0.73
C ILE A 22 7.69 11.02 0.80
N VAL A 23 8.67 10.73 -0.05
CA VAL A 23 9.96 11.43 -0.09
C VAL A 23 10.16 12.18 -1.41
N ALA A 24 10.88 13.30 -1.36
CA ALA A 24 11.15 14.12 -2.53
C ALA A 24 12.56 14.73 -2.52
N GLY A 25 13.03 15.07 -3.71
CA GLY A 25 14.32 15.72 -3.93
C GLY A 25 15.50 14.74 -4.04
N PRO A 26 16.70 15.23 -4.36
CA PRO A 26 17.90 14.41 -4.54
C PRO A 26 18.31 13.64 -3.28
N ASP A 27 18.02 14.24 -2.12
CA ASP A 27 18.40 13.72 -0.80
C ASP A 27 17.29 12.87 -0.15
N GLY A 28 16.15 12.70 -0.84
CA GLY A 28 15.06 11.83 -0.39
C GLY A 28 14.40 12.27 0.92
N HIS A 29 14.19 13.57 1.11
CA HIS A 29 13.55 14.08 2.32
C HIS A 29 12.06 13.73 2.36
N THR A 30 11.59 13.23 3.52
CA THR A 30 10.17 13.04 3.79
C THR A 30 9.44 14.37 3.70
N VAL A 31 8.43 14.42 2.83
CA VAL A 31 7.57 15.59 2.63
C VAL A 31 6.15 15.35 3.11
N ALA A 32 5.72 14.10 3.21
CA ALA A 32 4.40 13.74 3.70
C ALA A 32 4.33 12.31 4.21
N HIS A 33 3.34 12.06 5.05
CA HIS A 33 2.98 10.74 5.54
C HIS A 33 1.49 10.51 5.32
N ALA A 34 1.13 9.30 4.88
CA ALA A 34 -0.26 8.96 4.61
C ALA A 34 -0.57 7.52 5.01
N THR A 35 -1.81 7.31 5.47
CA THR A 35 -2.37 5.98 5.67
C THR A 35 -3.48 5.74 4.66
N GLY A 36 -3.51 4.54 4.10
CA GLY A 36 -4.49 4.14 3.10
C GLY A 36 -5.21 2.86 3.51
N THR A 37 -6.46 2.75 3.08
CA THR A 37 -7.19 1.49 3.12
C THR A 37 -7.59 1.08 1.71
N TYR A 38 -7.58 -0.23 1.46
CA TYR A 38 -7.97 -0.80 0.18
C TYR A 38 -8.88 -2.00 0.38
N SER A 39 -10.04 -1.98 -0.26
CA SER A 39 -10.98 -3.09 -0.25
C SER A 39 -10.47 -4.22 -1.16
N ILE A 40 -10.16 -5.37 -0.58
CA ILE A 40 -9.68 -6.53 -1.32
C ILE A 40 -10.89 -7.29 -1.87
N PRO A 41 -10.98 -7.50 -3.20
CA PRO A 41 -12.04 -8.29 -3.78
C PRO A 41 -12.04 -9.74 -3.25
N PRO A 42 -13.20 -10.36 -3.00
CA PRO A 42 -13.24 -11.75 -2.58
C PRO A 42 -12.69 -12.67 -3.67
N LYS A 43 -11.92 -13.68 -3.28
CA LYS A 43 -11.45 -14.72 -4.20
C LYS A 43 -12.65 -15.40 -4.87
N ARG A 44 -12.63 -15.45 -6.20
CA ARG A 44 -13.63 -16.21 -6.96
C ARG A 44 -13.36 -17.71 -6.78
N PRO A 45 -14.38 -18.59 -6.84
CA PRO A 45 -14.20 -20.03 -6.69
C PRO A 45 -13.15 -20.67 -7.62
N ASN A 46 -12.84 -20.01 -8.76
CA ASN A 46 -11.89 -20.48 -9.76
C ASN A 46 -10.52 -19.77 -9.72
N ASP A 47 -10.20 -19.03 -8.66
CA ASP A 47 -8.97 -18.24 -8.52
C ASP A 47 -7.79 -19.08 -7.96
N VAL A 48 -7.73 -20.36 -8.34
CA VAL A 48 -6.55 -21.20 -8.17
C VAL A 48 -5.72 -20.99 -9.44
N VAL A 49 -4.59 -20.32 -9.28
CA VAL A 49 -3.58 -20.12 -10.32
C VAL A 49 -3.39 -21.40 -11.14
N LYS A 50 -3.72 -21.32 -12.44
CA LYS A 50 -3.34 -22.29 -13.45
C LYS A 50 -1.83 -22.28 -13.64
#